data_AF-A0A1H8V7F7-F1
#
_entry.id   AF-A0A1H8V7F7-F1
#
_cell.length_a   1.000
_cell.length_b   1.000
_cell.length_c   1.000
_cell.angle_alpha   90.00
_cell.angle_beta   90.00
_cell.angle_gamma   90.00
#
_symmetry.space_group_name_H-M   'P 1'
#
loop_
_entity.id
_entity.type
_entity.pdbx_description
1 polymer ?
#
loop_
_entity_poly.entity_id
_entity_poly.type
_entity_poly.pdbx_seq_one_letter_code
_entity_poly.pdbx_strand_id
1 'polypeptide(L)'
;MKPSVVRLIEGIVTTLRDDIVPHVSDPYARGQAVGVIDLLNNFGDRLEWDAEQVAKSLDAKRRALAEAKALAAGEVPPEPEATEPVAVRDLLAQCHDIDSEISDRLIEWSRLEGDAVRAAGERLRRHMHDELEEEMKMTKRPLFAEIAKGG
;
A
#
# COMPACT_ATOMS: atom_id res chain seq x y z
N MET A 1 12.17 -1.77 -3.06
CA MET A 1 11.26 -0.70 -2.60
C MET A 1 9.84 -1.24 -2.66
N LYS A 2 9.03 -1.11 -1.60
CA LYS A 2 7.74 -1.82 -1.42
C LYS A 2 6.60 -1.22 -2.28
N PRO A 3 5.51 -1.97 -2.57
CA PRO A 3 4.32 -1.50 -3.30
C PRO A 3 3.70 -0.20 -2.73
N SER A 4 3.85 0.01 -1.42
CA SER A 4 3.47 1.24 -0.71
C SER A 4 4.11 2.50 -1.27
N VAL A 5 5.31 2.42 -1.88
CA VAL A 5 5.97 3.59 -2.47
C VAL A 5 5.35 3.99 -3.82
N VAL A 6 4.87 3.03 -4.62
CA VAL A 6 4.10 3.36 -5.84
C VAL A 6 2.86 4.16 -5.45
N ARG A 7 2.09 3.64 -4.49
CA ARG A 7 0.89 4.30 -3.97
C ARG A 7 1.18 5.67 -3.36
N LEU A 8 2.32 5.81 -2.68
CA LEU A 8 2.75 7.09 -2.12
C LEU A 8 3.10 8.10 -3.22
N ILE A 9 3.80 7.67 -4.28
CA ILE A 9 4.10 8.51 -5.45
C ILE A 9 2.79 8.92 -6.15
N GLU A 10 1.88 7.98 -6.38
CA GLU A 10 0.55 8.25 -6.96
C GLU A 10 -0.26 9.23 -6.11
N GLY A 11 -0.23 9.07 -4.79
CA GLY A 11 -0.86 9.99 -3.84
C GLY A 11 -0.27 11.40 -3.93
N ILE A 12 1.06 11.52 -3.96
CA ILE A 12 1.75 12.81 -4.13
C ILE A 12 1.39 13.46 -5.47
N VAL A 13 1.35 12.68 -6.55
CA VAL A 13 0.97 13.17 -7.87
C VAL A 13 -0.47 13.69 -7.88
N THR A 14 -1.39 12.93 -7.28
CA THR A 14 -2.80 13.32 -7.15
C THR A 14 -2.93 14.63 -6.37
N THR A 15 -2.33 14.73 -5.18
CA THR A 15 -2.37 15.96 -4.38
C THR A 15 -1.71 17.15 -5.10
N LEU A 16 -0.57 16.94 -5.75
CA LEU A 16 0.08 18.02 -6.51
C LEU A 16 -0.82 18.53 -7.63
N ARG A 17 -1.48 17.62 -8.36
CA ARG A 17 -2.33 17.94 -9.51
C ARG A 17 -3.65 18.58 -9.11
N ASP A 18 -4.33 18.01 -8.13
CA ASP A 18 -5.73 18.32 -7.83
C ASP A 18 -5.85 19.39 -6.75
N ASP A 19 -4.90 19.45 -5.80
CA ASP A 19 -4.96 20.37 -4.67
C ASP A 19 -3.93 21.52 -4.79
N ILE A 20 -2.71 21.27 -5.26
CA ILE A 20 -1.65 22.30 -5.23
C ILE A 20 -1.67 23.16 -6.49
N VAL A 21 -1.51 22.56 -7.67
CA VAL A 21 -1.40 23.27 -8.96
C VAL A 21 -2.53 24.30 -9.19
N PRO A 22 -3.81 24.02 -8.87
CA PRO A 22 -4.89 24.98 -9.06
C PRO A 22 -4.80 26.24 -8.18
N HIS A 23 -4.13 26.14 -7.03
CA HIS A 23 -4.01 27.22 -6.06
C HIS A 23 -2.69 28.01 -6.16
N VAL A 24 -1.80 27.62 -7.09
CA VAL A 24 -0.54 28.34 -7.34
C VAL A 24 -0.77 29.45 -8.38
N SER A 25 -0.77 30.69 -7.91
CA SER A 25 -0.96 31.89 -8.72
C SER A 25 0.27 32.25 -9.56
N ASP A 26 1.47 31.99 -9.03
CA ASP A 26 2.73 32.24 -9.74
C ASP A 26 2.95 31.24 -10.88
N PRO A 27 3.06 31.69 -12.15
CA PRO A 27 3.24 30.78 -13.28
C PRO A 27 4.52 29.94 -13.21
N TYR A 28 5.60 30.48 -12.62
CA TYR A 28 6.87 29.77 -12.47
C TYR A 28 6.74 28.61 -11.47
N ALA A 29 6.22 28.88 -10.28
CA ALA A 29 5.95 27.86 -9.26
C ALA A 29 4.95 26.80 -9.74
N ARG A 30 3.95 27.19 -10.53
CA ARG A 30 3.03 26.23 -11.15
C ARG A 30 3.75 25.32 -12.14
N GLY A 31 4.66 25.88 -12.95
CA GLY A 31 5.54 25.10 -13.84
C GLY A 31 6.45 24.13 -13.08
N GLN A 32 6.98 24.53 -11.93
CA GLN A 32 7.78 23.66 -11.06
C GLN A 32 6.94 22.49 -10.50
N ALA A 33 5.71 22.74 -10.04
CA ALA A 33 4.84 21.69 -9.52
C ALA A 33 4.48 20.66 -10.61
N VAL A 34 4.19 21.12 -11.83
CA VAL A 34 3.98 20.24 -12.99
C VAL A 34 5.24 19.46 -13.34
N GLY A 35 6.42 20.09 -13.30
CA GLY A 35 7.70 19.41 -13.51
C GLY A 35 7.99 18.31 -12.49
N VAL A 36 7.60 18.51 -11.22
CA VAL A 36 7.71 17.47 -10.18
C VAL A 36 6.79 16.29 -10.49
N ILE A 37 5.54 16.54 -10.91
CA ILE A 37 4.61 15.48 -11.34
C ILE A 37 5.22 14.67 -12.49
N ASP A 38 5.79 15.34 -13.49
CA ASP A 38 6.42 14.68 -14.64
C ASP A 38 7.61 13.82 -14.20
N LEU A 39 8.50 14.34 -13.36
CA LEU A 39 9.62 13.57 -12.81
C LEU A 39 9.12 12.34 -12.05
N LEU A 40 8.14 12.49 -11.16
CA LEU A 40 7.58 11.39 -10.38
C LEU A 40 6.97 10.28 -11.26
N ASN A 41 6.22 10.64 -12.29
CA ASN A 41 5.67 9.67 -13.25
C ASN A 41 6.77 8.95 -14.04
N ASN A 42 7.84 9.64 -14.41
CA ASN A 42 8.96 9.06 -15.17
C ASN A 42 9.93 8.25 -14.29
N PHE A 43 9.98 8.50 -12.99
CA PHE A 43 10.81 7.72 -12.07
C PHE A 43 10.19 6.36 -11.74
N GLY A 44 8.85 6.26 -11.70
CA GLY A 44 8.14 5.00 -11.41
C GLY A 44 8.62 3.81 -12.24
N ASP A 45 8.81 4.02 -13.55
CA ASP A 45 9.23 2.98 -14.50
C ASP A 45 10.74 2.69 -14.48
N ARG A 46 11.54 3.59 -13.90
CA ARG A 46 13.01 3.47 -13.85
C ARG A 46 13.54 2.95 -12.52
N LEU A 47 12.65 2.74 -11.55
CA LEU A 47 12.99 2.19 -10.26
C LEU A 47 13.13 0.67 -10.37
N GLU A 48 14.32 0.16 -10.09
CA GLU A 48 14.53 -1.28 -9.95
C GLU A 48 13.81 -1.77 -8.69
N TRP A 49 12.72 -2.49 -8.90
CA TRP A 49 11.97 -3.12 -7.83
C TRP A 49 12.73 -4.34 -7.31
N ASP A 50 12.85 -4.42 -5.99
CA ASP A 50 13.36 -5.61 -5.33
C ASP A 50 12.29 -6.72 -5.43
N ALA A 51 12.43 -7.55 -6.47
CA ALA A 51 11.52 -8.64 -6.80
C ALA A 51 11.26 -9.56 -5.60
N GLU A 52 12.33 -9.86 -4.84
CA GLU A 52 12.27 -10.75 -3.69
C GLU A 52 11.46 -10.12 -2.56
N GLN A 53 11.67 -8.83 -2.31
CA GLN A 53 10.90 -8.08 -1.32
C GLN A 53 9.41 -7.99 -1.69
N VAL A 54 9.09 -7.74 -2.96
CA VAL A 54 7.70 -7.67 -3.42
C VAL A 54 7.03 -9.05 -3.30
N ALA A 55 7.72 -10.13 -3.70
CA ALA A 55 7.21 -11.49 -3.56
C ALA A 55 6.94 -11.86 -2.09
N LYS A 56 7.85 -11.53 -1.16
CA LYS A 56 7.64 -11.76 0.28
C LYS A 56 6.43 -11.01 0.83
N SER A 57 6.23 -9.76 0.42
CA SER A 57 5.05 -8.98 0.81
C SER A 57 3.76 -9.61 0.27
N LEU A 58 3.75 -10.03 -1.00
CA LEU A 58 2.62 -10.70 -1.62
C LEU A 58 2.26 -12.01 -0.89
N ASP A 59 3.23 -12.84 -0.58
CA ASP A 59 3.03 -14.11 0.14
C ASP A 59 2.47 -13.87 1.55
N ALA A 60 2.96 -12.83 2.26
CA ALA A 60 2.44 -12.47 3.57
C ALA A 60 0.97 -12.02 3.50
N LYS A 61 0.61 -11.22 2.50
CA LYS A 61 -0.78 -10.78 2.26
C LYS A 61 -1.70 -11.95 1.92
N ARG A 62 -1.27 -12.84 1.02
CA ARG A 62 -1.99 -14.08 0.69
C ARG A 62 -2.28 -14.92 1.92
N ARG A 63 -1.26 -15.15 2.74
CA ARG A 63 -1.38 -15.91 3.98
C ARG A 63 -2.35 -15.26 4.95
N ALA A 64 -2.22 -13.95 5.19
CA ALA A 64 -3.12 -13.23 6.08
C ALA A 64 -4.58 -13.29 5.61
N LEU A 65 -4.81 -13.15 4.30
CA LEU A 65 -6.14 -13.25 3.71
C LEU A 65 -6.72 -14.67 3.79
N ALA A 66 -5.92 -15.69 3.51
CA ALA A 66 -6.33 -17.09 3.61
C ALA A 66 -6.70 -17.47 5.05
N GLU A 67 -5.86 -17.10 6.03
CA GLU A 67 -6.12 -17.32 7.45
C GLU A 67 -7.39 -16.60 7.91
N ALA A 68 -7.60 -15.35 7.47
CA ALA A 68 -8.80 -14.60 7.82
C ALA A 68 -10.07 -15.21 7.22
N LYS A 69 -10.03 -15.64 5.94
CA LYS A 69 -11.15 -16.34 5.30
C LYS A 69 -11.49 -17.65 6.03
N ALA A 70 -10.48 -18.43 6.40
CA ALA A 70 -10.67 -19.66 7.15
C ALA A 70 -11.30 -19.39 8.53
N LEU A 71 -10.84 -18.36 9.25
CA LEU A 71 -11.45 -17.94 10.52
C LEU A 71 -12.92 -17.54 10.35
N ALA A 72 -13.26 -16.78 9.30
CA ALA A 72 -14.63 -16.37 9.02
C ALA A 72 -15.54 -17.56 8.67
N ALA A 73 -15.01 -18.57 7.97
CA ALA A 73 -15.72 -19.80 7.63
C ALA A 73 -15.75 -20.86 8.74
N GLY A 74 -14.93 -20.70 9.79
CA GLY A 74 -14.73 -21.74 10.81
C GLY A 74 -13.92 -22.94 10.31
N GLU A 75 -13.09 -22.72 9.28
CA GLU A 75 -12.27 -23.74 8.61
C GLU A 75 -10.80 -23.62 9.02
N VAL A 76 -10.00 -24.62 8.61
CA VAL A 76 -8.54 -24.58 8.77
C VAL A 76 -7.93 -23.81 7.60
N PRO A 77 -6.97 -22.89 7.83
CA PRO A 77 -6.31 -22.17 6.76
C PRO A 77 -5.66 -23.13 5.76
N PRO A 78 -5.80 -22.90 4.44
CA PRO A 78 -5.10 -23.69 3.45
C PRO A 78 -3.58 -23.48 3.58
N GLU A 79 -2.81 -24.53 3.28
CA GLU A 79 -1.36 -24.43 3.21
C GLU A 79 -0.94 -23.46 2.10
N PRO A 80 0.12 -22.66 2.30
CA PRO A 80 0.59 -21.74 1.28
C PRO A 80 1.13 -22.52 0.08
N GLU A 81 0.57 -22.25 -1.10
CA GLU A 81 1.11 -22.74 -2.36
C GLU A 81 2.42 -22.03 -2.71
N ALA A 82 3.34 -22.74 -3.37
CA ALA A 82 4.61 -22.18 -3.81
C ALA A 82 4.38 -21.20 -4.97
N THR A 83 4.87 -19.97 -4.81
CA THR A 83 4.77 -18.93 -5.83
C THR A 83 5.83 -19.18 -6.92
N GLU A 84 5.39 -19.30 -8.18
CA GLU A 84 6.28 -19.38 -9.35
C GLU A 84 7.05 -18.06 -9.58
N PRO A 85 8.20 -18.08 -10.28
CA PRO A 85 8.91 -16.85 -10.62
C PRO A 85 8.07 -16.03 -11.60
N VAL A 86 7.64 -14.85 -11.15
CA VAL A 86 6.78 -13.93 -11.90
C VAL A 86 7.50 -12.58 -12.05
N ALA A 87 7.26 -11.87 -13.16
CA ALA A 87 7.86 -10.55 -13.38
C ALA A 87 7.41 -9.56 -12.29
N VAL A 88 8.30 -8.64 -11.88
CA VAL A 88 8.02 -7.77 -10.72
C VAL A 88 6.79 -6.87 -10.93
N ARG A 89 6.54 -6.45 -12.17
CA ARG A 89 5.33 -5.69 -12.51
C ARG A 89 4.05 -6.48 -12.21
N ASP A 90 4.05 -7.77 -12.50
CA ASP A 90 2.90 -8.64 -12.24
C ASP A 90 2.76 -8.93 -10.74
N LEU A 91 3.88 -9.02 -10.00
CA LEU A 91 3.85 -9.11 -8.53
C LEU A 91 3.23 -7.85 -7.89
N LEU A 92 3.55 -6.66 -8.41
CA LEU A 92 2.96 -5.40 -7.95
C LEU A 92 1.46 -5.33 -8.24
N ALA A 93 1.03 -5.77 -9.43
CA ALA A 93 -0.39 -5.87 -9.77
C ALA A 93 -1.14 -6.83 -8.83
N GLN A 94 -0.56 -8.00 -8.55
CA GLN A 94 -1.13 -8.96 -7.61
C GLN A 94 -1.20 -8.41 -6.17
N CYS A 95 -0.21 -7.62 -5.73
CA CYS A 95 -0.28 -6.93 -4.45
C CYS A 95 -1.47 -5.96 -4.41
N HIS A 96 -1.70 -5.21 -5.49
CA HIS A 96 -2.84 -4.29 -5.59
C HIS A 96 -4.18 -5.02 -5.51
N ASP A 97 -4.33 -6.12 -6.25
CA ASP A 97 -5.56 -6.91 -6.25
C ASP A 97 -5.87 -7.48 -4.86
N ILE A 98 -4.85 -7.98 -4.15
CA ILE A 98 -5.02 -8.50 -2.79
C ILE A 98 -5.31 -7.37 -1.78
N ASP A 99 -4.68 -6.20 -1.91
CA ASP A 99 -5.01 -5.04 -1.06
C ASP A 99 -6.47 -4.61 -1.24
N SER A 100 -6.98 -4.64 -2.48
CA SER A 100 -8.39 -4.38 -2.77
C SER A 100 -9.28 -5.43 -2.11
N GLU A 101 -8.94 -6.72 -2.25
CA GLU A 101 -9.72 -7.79 -1.63
C GLU A 101 -9.72 -7.70 -0.09
N ILE A 102 -8.57 -7.41 0.53
CA ILE A 102 -8.47 -7.20 1.99
C ILE A 102 -9.40 -6.06 2.41
N SER A 103 -9.43 -4.96 1.66
CA SER A 103 -10.28 -3.80 1.94
C SER A 103 -11.76 -4.17 1.85
N ASP A 104 -12.15 -4.89 0.79
CA ASP A 104 -13.53 -5.35 0.60
C ASP A 104 -13.98 -6.28 1.74
N ARG A 105 -13.13 -7.22 2.16
CA ARG A 105 -13.43 -8.13 3.29
C ARG A 105 -13.54 -7.41 4.62
N LEU A 106 -12.68 -6.43 4.88
CA LEU A 106 -12.78 -5.61 6.08
C LEU A 106 -14.10 -4.83 6.11
N ILE A 107 -14.54 -4.26 4.98
CA ILE A 107 -15.82 -3.55 4.88
C ILE A 107 -16.99 -4.53 5.07
N GLU A 108 -16.96 -5.67 4.39
CA GLU A 108 -18.00 -6.71 4.49
C GLU A 108 -18.14 -7.20 5.93
N TRP A 109 -17.06 -7.67 6.55
CA TRP A 109 -17.09 -8.24 7.89
C TRP A 109 -17.33 -7.22 8.99
N SER A 110 -17.07 -5.93 8.75
CA SER A 110 -17.45 -4.87 9.70
C SER A 110 -18.96 -4.73 9.89
N ARG A 111 -19.76 -5.22 8.93
CA ARG A 111 -21.22 -5.16 8.94
C ARG A 111 -21.86 -6.45 9.47
N LEU A 112 -21.08 -7.51 9.64
CA LEU A 112 -21.55 -8.81 10.11
C LEU A 112 -21.32 -8.96 11.60
N GLU A 113 -22.23 -9.67 12.27
CA GLU A 113 -22.09 -10.04 13.68
C GLU A 113 -21.58 -11.49 13.80
N GLY A 114 -20.70 -11.72 14.78
CA GLY A 114 -20.18 -13.06 15.08
C GLY A 114 -18.71 -13.04 15.48
N ASP A 115 -18.34 -13.93 16.40
CA ASP A 115 -16.96 -14.01 16.89
C ASP A 115 -15.96 -14.42 15.82
N ALA A 116 -16.39 -15.29 14.89
CA ALA A 116 -15.60 -15.75 13.75
C ALA A 116 -15.22 -14.60 12.79
N VAL A 117 -16.20 -13.82 12.33
CA VAL A 117 -15.97 -12.67 11.43
C VAL A 117 -15.20 -11.54 12.12
N ARG A 118 -15.41 -11.36 13.43
CA ARG A 118 -14.64 -10.41 14.24
C ARG A 118 -13.16 -10.82 14.36
N ALA A 119 -12.89 -12.11 14.59
CA ALA A 119 -11.54 -12.66 14.63
C ALA A 119 -10.85 -12.56 13.27
N ALA A 120 -11.58 -12.83 12.17
CA ALA A 120 -11.09 -12.67 10.81
C ALA A 120 -10.69 -11.22 10.50
N GLY A 121 -11.56 -10.25 10.83
CA GLY A 121 -11.24 -8.83 10.67
C GLY A 121 -10.04 -8.38 11.50
N GLU A 122 -9.92 -8.87 12.74
CA GLU A 122 -8.77 -8.58 13.60
C GLU A 122 -7.46 -9.16 13.05
N ARG A 123 -7.51 -10.35 12.44
CA ARG A 123 -6.35 -10.97 11.80
C ARG A 123 -5.79 -10.12 10.64
N LEU A 124 -6.67 -9.53 9.83
CA LEU A 124 -6.28 -8.62 8.74
C LEU A 124 -5.75 -7.28 9.28
N ARG A 125 -6.41 -6.68 10.28
CA ARG A 125 -5.91 -5.44 10.89
C ARG A 125 -4.52 -5.60 11.49
N ARG A 126 -4.26 -6.73 12.16
CA ARG A 126 -2.93 -7.04 12.69
C ARG A 126 -1.90 -7.13 11.59
N HIS A 127 -2.21 -7.83 10.49
CA HIS A 127 -1.30 -7.90 9.34
C HIS A 127 -0.96 -6.51 8.79
N MET A 128 -1.96 -5.65 8.59
CA MET A 128 -1.75 -4.28 8.11
C MET A 128 -0.92 -3.46 9.09
N HIS A 129 -1.14 -3.61 10.39
CA HIS A 129 -0.35 -2.94 11.42
C HIS A 129 1.11 -3.40 11.39
N ASP A 130 1.35 -4.71 11.32
CA ASP A 130 2.71 -5.29 11.25
C ASP A 130 3.45 -4.82 9.99
N GLU A 131 2.74 -4.79 8.84
CA GLU A 131 3.29 -4.30 7.58
C GLU A 131 3.67 -2.81 7.67
N LEU A 132 2.79 -1.97 8.23
CA LEU A 132 3.08 -0.55 8.46
C LEU A 132 4.26 -0.35 9.42
N GLU A 133 4.35 -1.16 10.48
CA GLU A 133 5.47 -1.06 11.43
C GLU A 133 6.81 -1.39 10.75
N GLU A 134 6.86 -2.41 9.91
CA GLU A 134 8.04 -2.73 9.10
C GLU A 134 8.41 -1.62 8.12
N GLU A 135 7.41 -0.98 7.50
CA GLU A 135 7.63 0.15 6.60
C GLU A 135 8.17 1.38 7.33
N MET A 136 7.64 1.68 8.51
CA MET A 136 8.08 2.80 9.33
C MET A 136 9.54 2.64 9.77
N LYS A 137 10.03 1.41 10.00
CA LYS A 137 11.45 1.14 10.32
C LYS A 137 12.41 1.55 9.21
N MET A 138 11.93 1.56 7.96
CA MET A 138 12.73 1.89 6.77
C MET A 138 12.61 3.36 6.35
N THR A 139 11.67 4.10 6.94
CA THR A 139 11.39 5.48 6.56
C THR A 139 12.19 6.44 7.46
N LYS A 140 12.95 7.37 6.86
CA LYS A 140 13.64 8.42 7.61
C LYS A 140 12.61 9.28 8.35
N ARG A 141 12.95 9.74 9.56
CA ARG A 141 12.06 10.59 10.37
C ARG A 141 11.61 11.79 9.54
N PRO A 142 10.30 11.94 9.28
CA PRO A 142 9.82 12.99 8.38
C PRO A 142 10.03 14.37 9.02
N LEU A 143 10.36 15.36 8.19
CA LEU A 143 10.64 16.75 8.59
C LEU A 143 9.38 17.53 8.97
N PHE A 144 8.28 16.87 9.37
CA PHE A 144 7.03 17.55 9.78
C PHE A 144 7.26 18.56 10.92
N ALA A 145 8.26 18.32 11.77
CA ALA A 145 8.68 19.23 12.82
C ALA A 145 9.27 20.56 12.31
N GLU A 146 9.71 20.63 11.05
CA GLU A 146 10.21 21.86 10.42
C GLU A 146 9.07 22.67 9.78
N ILE A 147 8.05 22.01 9.23
CA ILE A 147 6.86 22.67 8.66
C ILE A 147 6.06 23.41 9.75
N ALA A 148 5.97 22.84 10.96
CA ALA A 148 5.25 23.45 12.08
C ALA A 148 5.94 24.70 12.66
N LYS A 149 7.19 24.99 12.30
CA LYS A 149 7.93 26.14 12.85
C LYS A 149 7.70 27.45 12.12
N GLY A 150 7.02 27.44 10.97
CA GLY A 150 6.71 28.63 10.19
C GLY A 150 7.95 29.28 9.58
N GLY A 151 7.90 29.57 8.29
CA GLY A 151 8.79 30.56 7.68
C GLY A 151 8.39 31.96 8.12
#